data_AF-A0A976LIW7-F1
#
_entry.id   AF-A0A976LIW7-F1
#
_cell.length_a   1.000
_cell.length_b   1.000
_cell.length_c   1.000
_cell.angle_alpha   90.00
_cell.angle_beta   90.00
_cell.angle_gamma   90.00
#
_symmetry.space_group_name_H-M   'P 1'
#
loop_
_entity.id
_entity.type
_entity.pdbx_description
1 polymer ?
#
loop_
_entity_poly.entity_id
_entity_poly.type
_entity_poly.pdbx_seq_one_letter_code
_entity_poly.pdbx_strand_id
1 'polypeptide(L)' 'MKVLCAFGRHAYGDPARGEGYEYVNFLPALRKLGHEPILFDSFDRSSYRNFAEMNHALLRAVARAQPDAILC' A
#
# COMPACT_ATOMS: atom_id res chain seq x y z
N MET A 1 0.53 -2.97 15.98
CA MET A 1 1.25 -1.88 15.27
C MET A 1 0.55 -1.63 13.95
N LYS A 2 0.37 -0.36 13.59
CA LYS A 2 -0.13 0.05 12.28
C LYS A 2 1.04 0.07 11.30
N VAL A 3 0.92 -0.69 10.21
CA VAL A 3 1.96 -0.75 9.18
C VAL A 3 1.36 -0.24 7.88
N LEU A 4 1.85 0.90 7.38
CA LEU A 4 1.42 1.40 6.09
C LEU A 4 2.21 0.67 4.99
N CYS A 5 1.51 -0.12 4.19
CA CYS A 5 2.04 -0.94 3.11
C CYS A 5 1.91 -0.16 1.78
N ALA A 6 3.01 0.40 1.28
CA ALA A 6 3.05 1.24 0.09
C ALA A 6 3.52 0.47 -1.17
N PHE A 7 2.73 -0.50 -1.59
CA PHE A 7 2.95 -1.34 -2.78
C PHE A 7 1.63 -1.69 -3.46
N GLY A 8 1.68 -2.29 -4.65
CA GLY A 8 0.49 -2.57 -5.45
C GLY A 8 -0.38 -3.72 -4.96
N ARG A 9 -1.71 -3.57 -5.02
CA ARG A 9 -2.64 -4.71 -4.87
C ARG A 9 -2.48 -5.71 -6.02
N HIS A 10 -2.23 -5.19 -7.22
CA HIS A 10 -2.07 -5.98 -8.44
C HIS A 10 -0.64 -5.89 -8.96
N ALA A 11 -0.18 -6.95 -9.63
CA ALA A 11 1.14 -6.99 -10.23
C ALA A 11 1.29 -5.87 -11.26
N TYR A 12 2.29 -4.99 -11.06
CA TYR A 12 2.51 -3.79 -11.89
C TYR A 12 1.30 -2.85 -12.00
N GLY A 13 0.34 -2.92 -11.05
CA GLY A 13 -0.87 -2.10 -11.07
C GLY A 13 -1.92 -2.56 -12.08
N ASP A 14 -1.76 -3.73 -12.70
CA ASP A 14 -2.64 -4.26 -13.72
C ASP A 14 -3.45 -5.45 -13.18
N PRO A 15 -4.78 -5.32 -12.98
CA PRO A 15 -5.62 -6.41 -12.52
C PRO A 15 -5.58 -7.66 -13.42
N ALA A 16 -5.32 -7.51 -14.72
CA ALA A 16 -5.20 -8.64 -15.64
C ALA A 16 -3.95 -9.50 -15.38
N ARG A 17 -2.97 -8.97 -14.64
CA ARG A 17 -1.74 -9.68 -14.23
C ARG A 17 -1.87 -10.36 -12.86
N GLY A 18 -3.04 -10.30 -12.24
CA GLY A 18 -3.30 -10.90 -10.94
C GLY A 18 -2.82 -10.04 -9.76
N GLU A 19 -2.94 -10.60 -8.55
CA GLU A 19 -2.54 -9.92 -7.32
C GLU A 19 -1.01 -9.77 -7.22
N GLY A 20 -0.55 -8.68 -6.62
CA GLY A 20 0.87 -8.39 -6.42
C GLY A 20 1.50 -9.32 -5.39
N TYR A 21 2.78 -9.65 -5.58
CA TYR A 21 3.49 -10.59 -4.71
C TYR A 21 3.55 -10.10 -3.26
N GLU A 22 3.83 -8.81 -3.06
CA GLU A 22 3.86 -8.14 -1.76
C GLU A 22 2.47 -8.16 -1.11
N TYR A 23 1.42 -7.90 -1.90
CA TYR A 23 0.04 -7.92 -1.41
C TYR A 23 -0.38 -9.30 -0.90
N VAL A 24 -0.11 -10.37 -1.65
CA VAL A 24 -0.54 -11.72 -1.26
C VAL A 24 0.30 -12.33 -0.14
N ASN A 25 1.59 -11.93 -0.02
CA ASN A 25 2.47 -12.50 1.00
C ASN A 25 2.53 -11.66 2.28
N PHE A 26 2.68 -10.34 2.17
CA PHE A 26 2.97 -9.50 3.34
C PHE A 26 1.72 -9.06 4.10
N LEU A 27 0.63 -8.65 3.43
CA LEU A 27 -0.59 -8.25 4.14
C LEU A 27 -1.13 -9.38 5.04
N PRO A 28 -1.29 -10.62 4.55
CA PRO A 28 -1.76 -11.72 5.39
C PRO A 28 -0.77 -12.07 6.50
N ALA A 29 0.54 -12.04 6.23
CA ALA A 29 1.56 -12.31 7.25
C ALA A 29 1.51 -11.28 8.38
N LEU A 30 1.45 -9.98 8.05
CA LEU A 30 1.35 -8.90 9.03
C LEU A 30 0.09 -9.02 9.89
N ARG A 31 -1.07 -9.34 9.27
CA ARG A 31 -2.31 -9.61 10.03
C ARG A 31 -2.16 -10.79 10.99
N LYS A 32 -1.58 -11.90 10.53
CA LYS A 32 -1.37 -13.10 11.36
C LYS A 32 -0.42 -12.84 12.54
N LEU A 33 0.52 -11.91 12.38
CA LEU A 33 1.41 -11.46 13.45
C LEU A 33 0.76 -10.47 14.43
N GLY A 34 -0.53 -10.14 14.26
CA GLY A 34 -1.25 -9.19 15.13
C GLY A 34 -0.97 -7.71 14.81
N HIS A 35 -0.49 -7.42 13.61
CA HIS A 35 -0.37 -6.05 13.12
C HIS A 35 -1.61 -5.62 12.33
N GLU A 36 -1.72 -4.31 12.13
CA GLU A 36 -2.79 -3.65 11.39
C GLU A 36 -2.21 -3.09 10.07
N PRO A 37 -2.08 -3.91 9.01
CA PRO A 37 -1.58 -3.40 7.75
C PRO A 37 -2.64 -2.55 7.03
N ILE A 38 -2.21 -1.39 6.56
CA ILE A 38 -3.00 -0.41 5.80
C ILE A 38 -2.39 -0.32 4.41
N LEU A 39 -3.11 -0.76 3.38
CA LEU A 39 -2.61 -0.67 2.01
C LEU A 39 -2.73 0.76 1.48
N PHE A 40 -1.62 1.29 0.99
CA PHE A 40 -1.56 2.44 0.09
C PHE A 40 -1.12 1.92 -1.29
N ASP A 41 -2.07 1.76 -2.21
CA ASP A 41 -1.77 1.21 -3.53
C ASP A 41 -1.02 2.27 -4.37
N SER A 42 0.31 2.12 -4.42
CA SER A 42 1.20 3.00 -5.19
C SER A 42 1.29 2.62 -6.67
N PHE A 43 0.79 1.44 -7.05
CA PHE A 43 0.82 0.94 -8.42
C PHE A 43 -0.48 1.23 -9.18
N ASP A 44 -1.59 1.48 -8.50
CA ASP A 44 -2.80 1.99 -9.12
C ASP A 44 -2.63 3.44 -9.59
N ARG A 45 -2.06 3.60 -10.79
CA ARG A 45 -1.85 4.90 -11.44
C ARG A 45 -3.16 5.57 -11.85
N SER A 46 -4.27 4.83 -11.92
CA SER A 46 -5.58 5.41 -12.27
C SER A 46 -6.14 6.29 -11.16
N SER A 47 -5.71 6.04 -9.92
CA SER A 47 -6.09 6.83 -8.73
C SER A 47 -5.41 8.19 -8.62
N TYR A 48 -4.43 8.53 -9.48
CA TYR A 48 -3.66 9.77 -9.37
C TYR A 48 -3.38 10.37 -10.75
N ARG A 49 -3.47 11.69 -10.89
CA ARG A 49 -3.16 12.39 -12.15
C ARG A 49 -1.67 12.37 -12.47
N ASN A 50 -0.82 12.37 -11.45
CA ASN A 50 0.63 12.36 -11.58
C ASN A 50 1.32 11.89 -10.30
N PHE A 51 2.65 11.76 -10.34
CA PHE A 51 3.46 11.35 -9.19
C PHE A 51 3.42 12.35 -8.02
N ALA A 52 3.33 13.66 -8.29
CA ALA A 52 3.28 14.66 -7.22
C ALA A 52 1.98 14.51 -6.40
N GLU A 53 0.86 14.29 -7.06
CA GLU A 53 -0.42 14.01 -6.40
C GLU A 53 -0.38 12.72 -5.58
N MET A 54 0.23 11.66 -6.13
CA MET A 54 0.44 10.39 -5.41
C MET A 54 1.31 10.59 -4.17
N ASN A 55 2.41 11.35 -4.27
CA ASN A 55 3.29 11.65 -3.14
C ASN A 55 2.54 12.45 -2.05
N HIS A 56 1.75 13.45 -2.42
CA HIS A 56 0.90 14.16 -1.45
C HIS A 56 -0.18 13.26 -0.84
N ALA A 57 -0.74 12.32 -1.60
CA ALA A 57 -1.69 11.34 -1.08
C ALA A 57 -1.03 10.41 -0.05
N LEU A 58 0.20 9.96 -0.31
CA LEU A 58 0.99 9.18 0.64
C LEU A 58 1.22 9.96 1.94
N LEU A 59 1.65 11.23 1.84
CA LEU A 59 1.85 12.09 3.02
C LEU A 59 0.56 12.26 3.83
N ARG A 60 -0.60 12.43 3.18
CA ARG A 60 -1.90 12.48 3.86
C ARG A 60 -2.26 11.14 4.50
N ALA A 61 -1.98 10.03 3.83
CA ALA A 61 -2.22 8.69 4.38
C ALA A 61 -1.38 8.45 5.64
N VAL A 62 -0.10 8.81 5.63
CA VAL A 62 0.79 8.73 6.79
C VAL A 62 0.30 9.63 7.93
N ALA A 63 -0.04 10.89 7.64
CA ALA A 63 -0.54 11.82 8.67
C ALA A 63 -1.85 11.34 9.30
N ARG A 64 -2.76 10.76 8.52
CA ARG A 64 -4.05 10.25 8.99
C ARG A 64 -3.91 8.93 9.77
N ALA A 65 -3.13 8.00 9.23
CA ALA A 65 -2.99 6.67 9.83
C ALA A 65 -2.08 6.66 11.05
N GLN A 66 -1.10 7.58 11.10
CA GLN A 66 0.02 7.59 12.03
C GLN A 66 0.61 6.18 12.19
N PRO A 67 1.13 5.59 11.10
CA PRO A 67 1.67 4.24 11.15
C PRO A 67 2.96 4.21 11.98
N ASP A 68 3.20 3.09 12.66
CA ASP A 68 4.43 2.84 13.40
C ASP A 68 5.61 2.53 12.45
N ALA A 69 5.30 1.99 11.27
CA ALA A 69 6.27 1.66 10.23
C ALA A 69 5.65 1.77 8.83
N ILE A 70 6.50 2.01 7.83
CA ILE A 70 6.15 1.95 6.41
C ILE A 70 6.91 0.79 5.77
N LEU A 71 6.20 -0.04 5.01
CA LEU A 71 6.76 -1.12 4.20
C LEU A 71 6.47 -0.81 2.74
N CYS A 72 7.51 -0.66 1.91
CA CYS A 72 7.45 -0.21 0.52
C CYS A 72 8.29 -1.11 -0.37
#